data_AF-A0A975GF81-F1
#
_entry.id   AF-A0A975GF81-F1
#
_cell.length_a   1.000
_cell.length_b   1.000
_cell.length_c   1.000
_cell.angle_alpha   90.00
_cell.angle_beta   90.00
_cell.angle_gamma   90.00
#
_symmetry.space_group_name_H-M   'P 1'
#
loop_
_entity.id
_entity.type
_entity.pdbx_description
1 polymer ?
#
loop_
_entity_poly.entity_id
_entity_poly.type
_entity_poly.pdbx_seq_one_letter_code
_entity_poly.pdbx_strand_id
1 'polypeptide(L)' 'MAHEKIIYWAYDNKGRISENKFRSIKDNKEKLQVLAYVKLNSDTKIMELKNSQDNNKGNIYYIISSDPVLKLIKSRQAG' A
#
# COMPACT_ATOMS: atom_id res chain seq x y z
N MET A 1 0.26 21.70 -4.29
CA MET A 1 0.29 21.28 -2.87
C MET A 1 -0.65 20.09 -2.70
N ALA A 2 -0.30 19.10 -1.87
CA ALA A 2 -1.04 17.84 -1.59
C ALA A 2 -0.66 16.59 -2.43
N HIS A 3 0.62 16.18 -2.38
CA HIS A 3 1.02 14.83 -2.86
C HIS A 3 1.79 13.98 -1.85
N GLU A 4 2.03 14.46 -0.62
CA GLU A 4 2.85 13.75 0.38
C GLU A 4 2.04 12.86 1.36
N LYS A 5 0.84 12.41 0.98
CA LYS A 5 -0.09 11.73 1.91
C LYS A 5 -0.29 10.23 1.67
N ILE A 6 0.40 9.65 0.69
CA ILE A 6 0.14 8.27 0.25
C ILE A 6 1.42 7.45 0.25
N ILE A 7 1.49 6.42 1.09
CA ILE A 7 2.52 5.39 1.01
C ILE A 7 1.94 4.17 0.30
N TYR A 8 2.70 3.62 -0.65
CA TYR A 8 2.29 2.47 -1.45
C TYR A 8 3.33 1.36 -1.35
N TRP A 9 2.88 0.16 -0.98
CA TRP A 9 3.70 -1.05 -0.98
C TRP A 9 3.06 -2.12 -1.84
N ALA A 10 3.89 -2.83 -2.60
CA ALA A 10 3.51 -4.00 -3.36
C ALA A 10 4.19 -5.23 -2.76
N TYR A 11 3.49 -6.37 -2.79
CA TYR A 11 3.98 -7.64 -2.23
C TYR A 11 3.92 -8.75 -3.29
N ASP A 12 5.01 -9.51 -3.41
CA ASP A 12 5.08 -10.76 -4.15
C ASP A 12 5.16 -11.96 -3.18
N ASN A 13 5.36 -13.17 -3.71
CA ASN A 13 5.49 -14.39 -2.90
C ASN A 13 6.75 -14.40 -2.01
N LYS A 14 7.71 -13.50 -2.23
CA LYS A 14 8.93 -13.32 -1.42
C LYS A 14 8.80 -12.16 -0.43
N GLY A 15 7.66 -11.47 -0.39
CA GLY A 15 7.38 -10.38 0.54
C GLY A 15 7.33 -9.01 -0.16
N ARG A 16 7.75 -7.95 0.56
CA ARG A 16 7.64 -6.58 0.05
C ARG A 16 8.57 -6.36 -1.14
N ILE A 17 8.01 -5.94 -2.27
CA ILE A 17 8.76 -5.53 -3.45
C ILE A 17 9.45 -4.20 -3.12
N SER A 18 10.78 -4.15 -3.30
CA SER A 18 11.53 -2.91 -3.14
C SER A 18 11.17 -1.90 -4.23
N GLU A 19 11.32 -0.62 -3.95
CA GLU A 19 10.98 0.43 -4.90
C GLU A 19 11.79 0.31 -6.20
N ASN A 20 13.09 0.01 -6.12
CA ASN A 20 13.94 -0.19 -7.29
C ASN A 20 13.44 -1.34 -8.17
N LYS A 21 13.06 -2.47 -7.55
CA LYS A 21 12.50 -3.63 -8.26
C LYS A 21 11.13 -3.31 -8.87
N PHE A 22 10.29 -2.56 -8.15
CA PHE A 22 8.99 -2.13 -8.66
C PHE A 22 9.13 -1.23 -9.89
N ARG A 23 10.06 -0.25 -9.84
CA ARG A 23 10.37 0.64 -10.95
C ARG A 23 10.94 -0.12 -12.14
N SER A 24 11.91 -1.01 -11.93
CA SER A 24 12.52 -1.78 -13.01
C SER A 24 11.50 -2.66 -13.76
N ILE A 25 10.59 -3.33 -13.04
CA ILE A 25 9.55 -4.15 -13.67
C ILE A 25 8.58 -3.27 -14.48
N LYS A 26 8.22 -2.09 -13.95
CA LYS A 26 7.35 -1.12 -14.65
C LYS A 26 8.02 -0.58 -15.91
N ASP A 27 9.29 -0.22 -15.83
CA ASP A 27 10.08 0.34 -16.93
C ASP A 27 10.30 -0.70 -18.03
N ASN A 28 10.51 -1.96 -17.65
CA ASN A 28 10.64 -3.10 -18.57
C ASN A 28 9.30 -3.62 -19.13
N LYS A 29 8.16 -3.03 -18.73
CA LYS A 29 6.79 -3.50 -19.06
C LYS A 29 6.55 -4.98 -18.73
N GLU A 30 7.28 -5.50 -17.75
CA GLU A 30 7.12 -6.86 -17.28
C GLU A 30 5.83 -6.99 -16.43
N LYS A 31 5.18 -8.15 -16.45
CA LYS A 31 4.02 -8.40 -15.60
C LYS A 31 4.47 -8.54 -14.15
N LEU A 32 4.09 -7.57 -13.31
CA LEU A 32 4.23 -7.69 -11.86
C LEU A 32 3.36 -8.84 -11.35
N GLN A 33 3.99 -9.91 -10.84
CA GLN A 33 3.30 -10.97 -10.09
C GLN A 33 2.99 -10.50 -8.66
N VAL A 34 2.21 -9.43 -8.55
CA VAL A 34 1.81 -8.89 -7.25
C VAL A 34 0.65 -9.69 -6.69
N LEU A 35 0.81 -10.07 -5.42
CA LEU A 35 -0.22 -10.74 -4.64
C LEU A 35 -1.06 -9.75 -3.85
N ALA A 36 -0.46 -8.64 -3.40
CA ALA A 36 -1.17 -7.62 -2.65
C ALA A 36 -0.55 -6.23 -2.81
N TYR A 37 -1.39 -5.21 -2.71
CA TYR A 37 -1.01 -3.83 -2.58
C TYR A 37 -1.54 -3.27 -1.26
N VAL A 38 -0.69 -2.52 -0.56
CA VAL A 38 -1.05 -1.80 0.66
C VAL A 38 -0.89 -0.32 0.38
N LYS A 39 -2.00 0.42 0.47
CA LYS A 39 -2.03 1.88 0.33
C LYS A 39 -2.37 2.49 1.68
N LEU A 40 -1.48 3.30 2.23
CA LEU A 40 -1.70 4.07 3.44
C LEU A 40 -2.00 5.52 3.06
N ASN A 41 -3.16 6.01 3.46
CA ASN A 41 -3.54 7.40 3.34
C ASN A 41 -3.57 8.02 4.74
N SER A 42 -2.78 9.07 4.95
CA SER A 42 -2.76 9.82 6.20
C SER A 42 -3.41 11.18 5.99
N ASP A 43 -4.29 11.59 6.90
CA ASP A 43 -4.86 12.94 6.93
C ASP A 43 -3.83 13.98 7.41
N THR A 44 -2.90 13.59 8.29
CA THR A 44 -1.75 14.38 8.77
C THR A 44 -0.52 14.21 7.86
N LYS A 45 0.24 15.28 7.64
CA LYS A 45 1.54 15.21 6.96
C LYS A 45 2.55 14.48 7.82
N ILE A 46 3.07 13.36 7.32
CA ILE A 46 3.96 12.46 8.07
C ILE A 46 5.28 13.17 8.48
N MET A 47 5.74 14.15 7.70
CA MET A 47 6.93 14.96 8.02
C MET A 47 6.73 15.92 9.20
N GLU A 48 5.50 16.36 9.48
CA GLU A 48 5.20 17.31 10.56
C GLU A 48 5.06 16.61 11.93
N LEU A 49 4.83 15.29 11.94
CA LEU A 49 4.76 14.47 13.16
C LEU A 49 6.06 14.43 13.99
N LYS A 50 7.21 14.76 13.38
CA LYS A 50 8.50 14.78 14.11
C LYS A 50 8.68 16.01 15.01
N ASN A 51 7.97 17.10 14.73
CA ASN A 51 8.18 18.39 15.40
C ASN A 51 6.96 18.87 16.20
N SER A 52 5.82 18.18 16.12
CA SER A 52 4.62 18.57 16.85
C SER A 52 4.59 17.89 18.23
N GLN A 53 4.80 18.68 19.29
CA GLN A 53 4.38 18.31 20.65
C GLN A 53 2.83 18.22 20.78
N ASP A 54 2.10 18.54 19.71
CA ASP A 54 0.65 18.37 19.65
C ASP A 54 0.28 16.88 19.56
N ASN A 55 -0.42 16.41 20.59
CA ASN A 55 -1.10 15.11 20.67
C ASN A 55 -2.30 15.02 19.70
N ASN A 56 -2.23 15.62 18.51
CA ASN A 56 -3.27 15.51 17.50
C ASN A 56 -3.25 14.08 16.94
N LYS A 57 -4.17 13.25 17.43
CA LYS A 57 -4.42 11.90 16.95
C LYS A 57 -4.98 11.97 15.53
N GLY A 58 -4.09 12.04 14.54
CA GLY A 58 -4.45 11.89 13.13
C GLY A 58 -4.99 10.49 12.85
N ASN A 59 -5.91 10.36 11.90
CA ASN A 59 -6.46 9.07 11.52
C ASN A 59 -5.64 8.46 10.38
N ILE A 60 -5.18 7.23 10.58
CA ILE A 60 -4.45 6.46 9.56
C ILE A 60 -5.42 5.47 8.92
N TYR A 61 -5.62 5.58 7.62
CA TYR A 61 -6.42 4.65 6.85
C TYR A 61 -5.52 3.81 5.94
N TYR A 62 -5.73 2.50 5.93
CA TYR A 62 -5.04 1.59 5.02
C TYR A 62 -6.03 0.80 4.17
N ILE A 63 -5.68 0.59 2.91
CA ILE A 63 -6.42 -0.26 1.98
C ILE A 63 -5.50 -1.39 1.56
N ILE A 64 -5.93 -2.64 1.79
CA ILE A 64 -5.26 -3.84 1.29
C ILE A 64 -6.07 -4.35 0.12
N SER A 65 -5.48 -4.34 -1.08
CA SER A 65 -6.08 -4.92 -2.27
C SER A 65 -5.30 -6.17 -2.65
N SER A 66 -5.97 -7.32 -2.67
CA SER A 66 -5.38 -8.61 -3.05
C SER A 66 -6.41 -9.45 -3.79
N ASP A 67 -6.23 -9.58 -5.10
CA ASP A 67 -7.11 -10.38 -5.95
C ASP A 67 -7.21 -11.85 -5.50
N PRO A 68 -6.11 -12.53 -5.10
CA PRO A 68 -6.20 -13.88 -4.54
C PRO A 68 -7.08 -13.95 -3.29
N VAL A 69 -6.96 -12.99 -2.38
CA VAL A 69 -7.76 -12.94 -1.14
C VAL A 69 -9.23 -12.64 -1.45
N LEU A 70 -9.50 -11.70 -2.36
CA LEU A 70 -10.86 -11.39 -2.79
C LEU A 70 -11.55 -12.59 -3.45
N LYS A 71 -10.82 -13.37 -4.26
CA LYS A 71 -11.34 -14.62 -4.83
C LYS A 71 -11.64 -15.66 -3.76
N LEU A 72 -10.76 -15.82 -2.77
CA LEU A 72 -10.97 -16.74 -1.64
C LEU A 72 -12.19 -16.36 -0.79
N ILE A 73 -12.41 -15.07 -0.52
CA ILE A 73 -13.58 -14.62 0.25
C ILE A 73 -14.86 -14.90 -0.54
N LYS A 74 -14.88 -14.56 -1.84
CA LYS A 74 -16.04 -14.80 -2.71
C LYS A 74 -16.36 -16.29 -2.85
N SER A 75 -15.35 -17.15 -2.95
CA SER A 75 -15.58 -18.61 -3.06
C SER A 75 -16.12 -19.22 -1.77
N ARG A 76 -15.90 -18.59 -0.61
CA ARG A 76 -16.44 -19.02 0.69
C ARG A 76 -17.86 -18.52 0.98
N GLN A 77 -18.36 -17.54 0.25
CA GLN A 77 -19.74 -17.04 0.39
C GLN A 77 -20.74 -17.76 -0.53
N ALA A 78 -20.25 -18.61 -1.44
CA ALA A 78 -21.05 -19.31 -2.44
C ALA A 78 -21.34 -20.79 -2.08
N GLY A 79 -21.06 -21.20 -0.84
CA GLY A 79 -21.37 -22.54 -0.31
C GLY A 79 -22.07 -22.42 1.03
#